data_AF-A0A350XXP1-F1
#
_entry.id   AF-A0A350XXP1-F1
#
_cell.length_a   1.000
_cell.length_b   1.000
_cell.length_c   1.000
_cell.angle_alpha   90.00
_cell.angle_beta   90.00
_cell.angle_gamma   90.00
#
_symmetry.space_group_name_H-M   'P 1'
#
loop_
_entity.id
_entity.type
_entity.pdbx_description
1 polymer ?
#
loop_
_entity_poly.entity_id
_entity_poly.type
_entity_poly.pdbx_seq_one_letter_code
_entity_poly.pdbx_strand_id
1 'polypeptide(L)' 'TSTGFSTAGATREDVALFAKHVSNGTKIKAAGGIASLADAEDFIKLGADRLGTSRIVKLVKNEEAHGY' A
#
# COMPACT_ATOMS: atom_id res chain seq x y z
N THR A 1 -7.25 -1.16 -1.42
CA THR A 1 -7.37 -2.40 -0.65
C THR A 1 -8.24 -2.15 0.57
N SER A 2 -7.81 -1.29 1.51
CA SER A 2 -8.44 -1.22 2.85
C SER A 2 -8.75 0.21 3.30
N THR A 3 -9.68 0.37 4.24
CA THR A 3 -10.06 1.66 4.83
C THR A 3 -9.13 2.12 5.95
N GLY A 4 -8.40 1.19 6.58
CA GLY A 4 -7.55 1.46 7.75
C GLY A 4 -8.27 1.39 9.10
N PHE A 5 -9.58 1.11 9.14
CA PHE A 5 -10.37 1.02 10.38
C PHE A 5 -10.82 -0.41 10.74
N SER A 6 -10.60 -1.37 9.85
CA SER A 6 -10.88 -2.79 10.11
C SER A 6 -9.65 -3.48 10.72
N THR A 7 -9.67 -4.81 10.81
CA THR A 7 -8.62 -5.61 11.46
C THR A 7 -7.37 -5.80 10.60
N ALA A 8 -7.41 -5.50 9.30
CA ALA A 8 -6.29 -5.71 8.39
C ALA A 8 -6.10 -4.57 7.36
N GLY A 9 -4.83 -4.37 6.96
CA GLY A 9 -4.40 -3.42 5.93
C GLY A 9 -4.31 -4.04 4.54
N ALA A 10 -3.47 -3.46 3.68
CA ALA A 10 -3.15 -4.06 2.38
C ALA A 10 -2.28 -5.30 2.57
N THR A 11 -2.60 -6.38 1.83
CA THR A 11 -1.72 -7.56 1.72
C THR A 11 -1.15 -7.67 0.31
N ARG A 12 0.00 -8.33 0.16
CA ARG A 12 0.68 -8.52 -1.13
C ARG A 12 -0.19 -9.39 -2.05
N GLU A 13 -0.86 -10.36 -1.47
CA GLU A 13 -1.78 -11.29 -2.11
C GLU A 13 -2.99 -10.55 -2.70
N ASP A 14 -3.60 -9.62 -1.96
CA ASP A 14 -4.73 -8.82 -2.45
C ASP A 14 -4.33 -7.98 -3.66
N VAL A 15 -3.18 -7.31 -3.60
CA VAL A 15 -2.73 -6.44 -4.69
C VAL A 15 -2.36 -7.25 -5.93
N ALA A 16 -1.68 -8.38 -5.77
CA ALA A 16 -1.39 -9.29 -6.88
C ALA A 16 -2.67 -9.85 -7.52
N LEU A 17 -3.66 -10.21 -6.69
CA LEU A 17 -4.96 -10.67 -7.17
C LEU A 17 -5.67 -9.57 -7.97
N PHE A 18 -5.65 -8.33 -7.47
CA PHE A 18 -6.23 -7.19 -8.20
C PHE A 18 -5.50 -6.96 -9.52
N ALA A 19 -4.17 -6.92 -9.52
CA ALA A 19 -3.38 -6.69 -10.74
C ALA A 19 -3.66 -7.75 -11.82
N LYS A 20 -3.96 -8.99 -11.42
CA LYS A 20 -4.32 -10.08 -12.35
C LYS A 20 -5.70 -9.91 -13.00
N HIS A 21 -6.66 -9.29 -12.30
CA HIS A 21 -8.08 -9.31 -12.69
C HIS A 21 -8.66 -7.95 -13.07
N VAL A 22 -8.05 -6.87 -12.61
CA VAL A 22 -8.49 -5.51 -12.89
C VAL A 22 -8.07 -5.15 -14.32
N SER A 23 -9.04 -4.77 -15.15
CA SER A 23 -8.82 -4.39 -16.55
C SER A 23 -9.35 -2.98 -16.86
N ASN A 24 -9.25 -2.58 -18.13
CA ASN A 24 -9.84 -1.33 -18.65
C ASN A 24 -9.27 -0.04 -18.03
N GLY A 25 -7.98 -0.03 -17.68
CA GLY A 25 -7.31 1.17 -17.17
C GLY A 25 -7.70 1.54 -15.73
N THR A 26 -8.41 0.66 -15.04
CA THR A 26 -8.73 0.82 -13.63
C THR A 26 -7.45 0.72 -12.80
N LYS A 27 -7.22 1.72 -11.95
CA LYS A 27 -6.02 1.82 -11.12
C LYS A 27 -6.20 1.17 -9.76
N ILE A 28 -5.12 0.62 -9.21
CA ILE A 28 -5.08 -0.07 -7.93
C ILE A 28 -4.46 0.84 -6.87
N LYS A 29 -5.17 1.02 -5.75
CA LYS A 29 -4.63 1.70 -4.55
C LYS A 29 -4.40 0.70 -3.42
N ALA A 30 -3.14 0.51 -3.02
CA ALA A 30 -2.77 -0.22 -1.80
C ALA A 30 -2.84 0.73 -0.61
N ALA A 31 -3.62 0.42 0.42
CA ALA A 31 -3.81 1.29 1.58
C ALA A 31 -3.94 0.50 2.89
N GLY A 32 -3.35 1.06 3.95
CA GLY A 32 -3.31 0.47 5.30
C GLY A 32 -2.10 -0.44 5.52
N GLY A 33 -1.37 -0.23 6.63
CA GLY A 33 -0.26 -1.10 7.04
C GLY A 33 1.07 -0.92 6.32
N ILE A 34 1.20 0.07 5.42
CA ILE A 34 2.46 0.35 4.70
C ILE A 34 3.39 1.15 5.62
N ALA A 35 4.33 0.45 6.26
CA ALA A 35 5.15 0.95 7.36
C ALA A 35 6.62 1.18 6.99
N SER A 36 7.06 0.76 5.80
CA SER A 36 8.43 0.92 5.34
C SER A 36 8.49 1.30 3.86
N LEU A 37 9.64 1.82 3.41
CA LEU A 37 9.89 2.04 1.98
C LEU A 37 9.94 0.72 1.20
N ALA A 38 10.41 -0.37 1.83
CA ALA A 38 10.38 -1.70 1.22
C ALA A 38 8.95 -2.19 0.95
N ASP A 39 8.03 -2.02 1.91
CA ASP A 39 6.61 -2.36 1.68
C ASP A 39 6.02 -1.50 0.54
N ALA A 40 6.34 -0.21 0.51
CA ALA A 40 5.90 0.69 -0.55
C ALA A 40 6.38 0.22 -1.93
N GLU A 41 7.66 -0.14 -2.06
CA GLU A 41 8.23 -0.68 -3.28
C GLU A 41 7.59 -2.00 -3.70
N ASP A 42 7.37 -2.92 -2.76
CA ASP A 42 6.73 -4.21 -3.03
C ASP A 42 5.34 -4.01 -3.62
N PHE A 43 4.53 -3.14 -3.02
CA PHE A 43 3.18 -2.89 -3.53
C PHE A 43 3.17 -2.27 -4.93
N ILE A 44 4.11 -1.38 -5.24
CA ILE A 44 4.25 -0.82 -6.59
C ILE A 44 4.63 -1.93 -7.59
N LYS A 45 5.60 -2.78 -7.24
CA LYS A 45 6.04 -3.91 -8.08
C LYS A 45 4.91 -4.92 -8.33
N LEU A 46 4.02 -5.11 -7.36
CA LEU A 46 2.85 -5.98 -7.48
C LEU A 46 1.69 -5.39 -8.29
N GLY A 47 1.79 -4.11 -8.70
CA GLY A 47 0.82 -3.46 -9.58
C GLY A 47 -0.04 -2.40 -8.92
N ALA A 48 0.29 -1.92 -7.72
CA ALA A 48 -0.38 -0.75 -7.15
C ALA A 48 0.06 0.55 -7.84
N ASP A 49 -0.89 1.32 -8.36
CA ASP A 49 -0.67 2.64 -8.94
C ASP A 49 -0.54 3.75 -7.88
N ARG A 50 -1.06 3.53 -6.67
CA ARG A 50 -1.12 4.57 -5.62
C ARG A 50 -0.98 4.00 -4.22
N LEU A 51 -0.16 4.59 -3.36
CA LEU A 51 -0.06 4.17 -1.96
C LEU A 51 -0.92 5.06 -1.04
N GLY A 52 -1.65 4.44 -0.11
CA GLY A 52 -2.41 5.08 0.95
C GLY A 52 -1.78 4.80 2.32
N THR A 53 -0.95 5.72 2.79
CA THR A 53 -0.25 5.63 4.08
C THR A 53 -0.03 7.02 4.68
N SER A 54 -0.16 7.12 5.99
CA SER A 54 0.10 8.30 6.82
C SER A 54 1.59 8.51 7.08
N ARG A 55 2.43 7.50 6.81
CA ARG A 55 3.83 7.45 7.27
C ARG A 55 4.85 7.82 6.20
N ILE A 56 4.47 7.85 4.92
CA ILE A 56 5.43 7.88 3.81
C ILE A 56 6.39 9.07 3.85
N VAL A 57 5.91 10.26 4.25
CA VAL A 57 6.76 11.45 4.34
C VAL A 57 7.85 11.27 5.40
N LYS A 58 7.49 10.73 6.57
CA LYS A 58 8.44 10.47 7.66
C LYS A 58 9.47 9.42 7.24
N LEU A 59 9.01 8.34 6.61
CA LEU A 59 9.87 7.27 6.11
C LEU A 59 10.89 7.76 5.08
N VAL A 60 10.47 8.61 4.13
CA VAL A 60 11.38 9.21 3.14
C VAL A 60 12.41 10.14 3.79
N LYS A 61 12.03 10.83 4.88
CA LYS A 61 12.92 11.71 5.63
C LYS A 61 13.80 11.00 6.66
N ASN A 62 13.71 9.67 6.77
CA ASN A 62 14.32 8.89 7.85
C ASN A 62 13.94 9.38 9.26
N GLU A 63 12.74 9.90 9.42
CA GLU A 63 12.16 10.27 10.72
C GLU A 63 11.47 9.05 11.35
N GLU A 64 11.46 8.96 12.68
CA GLU A 64 10.71 7.92 13.37
C GLU A 64 9.20 8.03 13.07
N ALA A 65 8.63 6.95 12.55
CA ALA A 65 7.21 6.84 12.27
C ALA A 65 6.52 5.94 13.31
N HIS A 66 5.97 6.56 14.37
CA HIS A 66 5.15 5.87 15.38
C HIS A 66 3.65 5.94 15.07
N GLY A 67 2.90 4.91 15.48
CA GLY A 67 1.43 4.81 15.32
C GLY A 67 0.99 4.33 13.93
N TYR A 68 -0.31 4.01 13.75
CA TYR A 68 -0.92 3.65 12.44
C TYR A 68 -0.94 4.83 11.46
#